data_AF-A0AAV2G3I8-F1
#
_entry.id   AF-A0AAV2G3I8-F1
#
_cell.length_a   1.000
_cell.length_b   1.000
_cell.length_c   1.000
_cell.angle_alpha   90.00
_cell.angle_beta   90.00
_cell.angle_gamma   90.00
#
_symmetry.space_group_name_H-M   'P 1'
#
loop_
_entity.id
_entity.type
_entity.pdbx_description
1 polymer ?
#
loop_
_entity_poly.entity_id
_entity_poly.type
_entity_poly.pdbx_seq_one_letter_code
_entity_poly.pdbx_strand_id
1 'polypeptide(L)'
;MRQFNQQCQEWESLSVDRITQVPFPLIQPWVLEESNMVVCMWDGATSIGSHSAGGMVLLNPNREVLMVQGIQFLLIDDPLVVEMLALREAILWCLDHGFTEVRFEPDAKVVIKKIN
;
A
#
# COMPACT_ATOMS: atom_id res chain seq x y z
N MET A 1 27.18 -9.98 19.87
CA MET A 1 27.51 -9.53 18.50
C MET A 1 27.57 -10.65 17.46
N ARG A 2 28.13 -11.83 17.74
CA ARG A 2 28.22 -12.91 16.71
C ARG A 2 26.88 -13.59 16.35
N GLN A 3 25.92 -13.67 17.26
CA GLN A 3 24.62 -14.31 17.01
C GLN A 3 23.68 -13.49 16.10
N PHE A 4 23.79 -12.16 16.12
CA PHE A 4 22.92 -11.28 15.31
C PHE A 4 23.27 -11.36 13.81
N ASN A 5 24.56 -11.40 13.50
CA ASN A 5 25.04 -11.56 12.12
C ASN A 5 24.70 -12.93 11.53
N GLN A 6 24.55 -13.96 12.37
CA GLN A 6 24.19 -15.30 11.91
C GLN A 6 22.71 -15.37 11.53
N GLN A 7 21.83 -14.69 12.27
CA GLN A 7 20.42 -14.55 11.89
C GLN A 7 20.26 -13.75 10.59
N CYS A 8 20.97 -12.64 10.39
CA CYS A 8 20.88 -11.87 9.14
C CYS A 8 21.28 -12.69 7.89
N GLN A 9 22.29 -13.57 8.00
CA GLN A 9 22.69 -14.45 6.90
C GLN A 9 21.67 -15.57 6.61
N GLU A 10 20.95 -16.05 7.63
CA GLU A 10 19.85 -17.01 7.45
C GLU A 10 18.66 -16.37 6.69
N TRP A 11 18.34 -15.10 6.96
CA TRP A 11 17.30 -14.37 6.21
C TRP A 11 17.70 -14.08 4.75
N GLU A 12 18.97 -13.73 4.51
CA GLU A 12 19.48 -13.53 3.14
C GLU A 12 19.48 -14.83 2.33
N SER A 13 19.92 -15.96 2.91
CA SER A 13 19.90 -17.26 2.22
C SER A 13 18.49 -17.80 1.95
N LEU A 14 17.51 -17.53 2.83
CA LEU A 14 16.11 -17.89 2.59
C LEU A 14 15.42 -17.01 1.53
N SER A 15 15.97 -15.84 1.23
CA SER A 15 15.41 -14.89 0.26
C SER A 15 15.80 -15.17 -1.20
N VAL A 16 16.90 -15.92 -1.43
CA VAL A 16 17.43 -16.16 -2.78
C VAL A 16 16.82 -17.41 -3.44
N ASP A 17 16.43 -18.42 -2.65
CA ASP A 17 15.91 -19.70 -3.21
C ASP A 17 14.39 -19.73 -3.44
N ARG A 18 13.66 -18.67 -3.12
CA ARG A 18 12.19 -18.59 -3.27
C ARG A 18 11.68 -17.60 -4.32
N ILE A 19 12.57 -17.08 -5.18
CA ILE A 19 12.16 -16.42 -6.42
C ILE A 19 12.00 -17.49 -7.51
N THR A 20 11.29 -18.58 -7.20
CA THR A 20 10.60 -19.32 -8.26
C THR A 20 9.46 -18.44 -8.71
N GLN A 21 9.56 -18.01 -9.96
CA GLN A 21 8.57 -17.22 -10.68
C GLN A 21 7.17 -17.76 -10.40
N VAL A 22 6.46 -17.15 -9.45
CA VAL A 22 5.01 -17.24 -9.40
C VAL A 22 4.58 -16.56 -10.69
N PRO A 23 3.93 -17.24 -11.64
CA PRO A 23 3.38 -16.57 -12.79
C PRO A 23 2.40 -15.55 -12.21
N PHE A 24 2.75 -14.27 -12.30
CA PHE A 24 1.81 -13.19 -12.04
C PHE A 24 0.60 -13.52 -12.92
N PRO A 25 -0.60 -13.78 -12.37
CA PRO A 25 -1.75 -13.98 -13.23
C PRO A 25 -1.84 -12.72 -14.09
N LEU A 26 -1.77 -12.90 -15.41
CA LEU A 26 -2.01 -11.82 -16.36
C LEU A 26 -3.32 -11.18 -15.94
N ILE A 27 -3.23 -9.95 -15.45
CA ILE A 27 -4.38 -9.16 -15.00
C ILE A 27 -5.34 -9.17 -16.19
N GLN A 28 -6.44 -9.91 -16.08
CA GLN A 28 -7.50 -9.81 -17.07
C GLN A 28 -7.98 -8.35 -17.03
N PRO A 29 -8.26 -7.74 -18.20
CA PRO A 29 -8.92 -6.44 -18.22
C PRO A 29 -10.16 -6.53 -17.33
N TRP A 30 -10.19 -5.77 -16.24
CA TRP A 30 -11.26 -5.86 -15.28
C TRP A 30 -12.55 -5.40 -15.94
N VAL A 31 -13.49 -6.32 -16.11
CA VAL A 31 -14.84 -6.02 -16.55
C VAL A 31 -15.58 -5.55 -15.29
N LEU A 32 -16.00 -4.29 -15.27
CA LEU A 32 -16.81 -3.69 -14.21
C LEU A 32 -18.06 -4.55 -13.96
N GLU A 33 -18.07 -5.35 -12.89
CA GLU A 33 -19.31 -5.96 -12.38
C GLU A 33 -20.05 -4.93 -11.50
N GLU A 34 -21.38 -4.94 -11.61
CA GLU A 34 -22.34 -3.87 -11.26
C GLU A 34 -22.40 -3.42 -9.78
N SER A 35 -21.48 -3.90 -8.93
CA SER A 35 -21.24 -3.34 -7.60
C SER A 35 -19.99 -2.45 -7.63
N ASN A 36 -20.17 -1.18 -8.01
CA ASN A 36 -19.10 -0.21 -8.23
C ASN A 36 -18.34 0.24 -6.98
N MET A 37 -18.78 -0.16 -5.78
CA MET A 37 -18.13 0.25 -4.53
C MET A 37 -16.86 -0.55 -4.29
N VAL A 38 -15.71 0.12 -4.33
CA VAL A 38 -14.41 -0.44 -3.90
C VAL A 38 -14.01 0.13 -2.55
N VAL A 39 -13.23 -0.63 -1.78
CA VAL A 39 -12.63 -0.16 -0.53
C VAL A 39 -11.16 0.13 -0.77
N CYS A 40 -10.72 1.33 -0.45
CA CYS A 40 -9.33 1.74 -0.54
C CYS A 40 -8.77 1.93 0.87
N MET A 41 -7.75 1.13 1.22
CA MET A 41 -6.94 1.32 2.41
C MET A 41 -5.64 2.01 2.00
N TRP A 42 -5.13 2.91 2.83
CA TRP A 42 -3.85 3.56 2.60
C TRP A 42 -3.07 3.61 3.91
N ASP A 43 -1.74 3.72 3.80
CA ASP A 43 -0.84 3.88 4.94
C ASP A 43 0.42 4.63 4.50
N GLY A 44 0.96 5.45 5.40
CA GLY A 44 2.17 6.21 5.26
C GLY A 44 3.21 5.83 6.32
N ALA A 45 4.39 5.41 5.87
CA ALA A 45 5.49 5.03 6.74
C ALA A 45 6.69 5.96 6.58
N THR A 46 7.21 6.46 7.71
CA THR A 46 8.49 7.18 7.78
C THR A 46 9.58 6.28 8.37
N SER A 47 10.81 6.42 7.89
CA SER A 47 12.00 5.81 8.47
C SER A 47 12.98 6.87 8.99
N ILE A 48 13.82 6.48 9.97
CA ILE A 48 14.90 7.32 10.47
C ILE A 48 15.89 7.58 9.33
N GLY A 49 15.99 8.84 8.88
CA GLY A 49 16.85 9.22 7.76
C GLY A 49 16.14 9.89 6.58
N SER A 50 14.89 10.36 6.75
CA SER A 50 14.10 11.06 5.71
C SER A 50 13.73 10.19 4.50
N HIS A 51 13.68 8.87 4.71
CA HIS A 51 13.11 7.94 3.76
C HIS A 51 11.68 7.65 4.16
N SER A 52 10.74 8.02 3.30
CA SER A 52 9.32 7.84 3.56
C SER A 52 8.66 7.14 2.40
N ALA A 53 7.61 6.38 2.69
CA ALA A 53 6.87 5.63 1.71
C ALA A 53 5.39 5.70 2.04
N GLY A 54 4.56 5.61 1.01
CA GLY A 54 3.13 5.41 1.15
C GLY A 54 2.72 4.17 0.39
N GLY A 55 1.57 3.62 0.75
CA GLY A 55 0.97 2.54 0.01
C GLY A 55 -0.54 2.63 0.03
N MET A 56 -1.16 1.92 -0.91
CA MET A 56 -2.58 1.64 -0.86
C MET A 56 -2.89 0.21 -1.30
N VAL A 57 -4.02 -0.27 -0.81
CA VAL A 57 -4.61 -1.55 -1.19
C VAL A 57 -6.05 -1.29 -1.59
N LEU A 58 -6.41 -1.72 -2.81
CA LEU A 58 -7.78 -1.66 -3.30
C LEU A 58 -8.43 -3.03 -3.15
N LEU A 59 -9.61 -3.05 -2.57
CA LEU A 59 -10.38 -4.25 -2.29
C LEU A 59 -11.75 -4.18 -2.98
N ASN A 60 -12.24 -5.34 -3.40
CA ASN A 60 -13.64 -5.47 -3.82
C ASN A 60 -14.59 -5.50 -2.60
N PRO A 61 -15.92 -5.51 -2.81
CA PRO A 61 -16.90 -5.63 -1.72
C PRO A 61 -16.71 -6.86 -0.81
N ASN A 62 -16.11 -7.94 -1.32
CA ASN A 62 -15.83 -9.18 -0.59
C ASN A 62 -14.48 -9.14 0.16
N ARG A 63 -13.80 -7.99 0.21
CA ARG A 63 -12.47 -7.79 0.81
C ARG A 63 -11.35 -8.55 0.11
N GLU A 64 -11.55 -8.96 -1.13
CA GLU A 64 -10.49 -9.55 -1.96
C GLU A 64 -9.62 -8.45 -2.56
N VAL A 65 -8.30 -8.67 -2.56
CA VAL A 65 -7.34 -7.70 -3.09
C VAL A 65 -7.47 -7.62 -4.61
N LEU A 66 -7.83 -6.43 -5.09
CA LEU A 66 -7.83 -6.10 -6.50
C LEU A 66 -6.47 -5.58 -6.95
N MET A 67 -5.83 -4.76 -6.12
CA MET A 67 -4.60 -4.06 -6.47
C MET A 67 -3.84 -3.61 -5.21
N VAL A 68 -2.52 -3.51 -5.34
CA VAL A 68 -1.62 -2.90 -4.35
C VAL A 68 -0.69 -1.93 -5.08
N GLN A 69 -0.53 -0.72 -4.54
CA GLN A 69 0.36 0.30 -5.08
C GLN A 69 1.25 0.85 -3.96
N GLY A 70 2.55 0.94 -4.23
CA GLY A 70 3.53 1.58 -3.36
C GLY A 70 4.10 2.84 -3.99
N ILE A 71 4.42 3.83 -3.16
CA ILE A 71 4.96 5.12 -3.55
C ILE A 71 6.10 5.49 -2.60
N GLN A 72 7.19 6.04 -3.15
CA GLN A 72 8.28 6.59 -2.35
C GLN A 72 8.17 8.11 -2.27
N PHE A 73 8.33 8.64 -1.06
CA PHE A 73 8.44 10.07 -0.80
C PHE A 73 9.87 10.39 -0.35
N LEU A 74 10.50 11.34 -1.04
CA LEU A 74 11.84 11.81 -0.69
C LEU A 74 11.74 13.00 0.25
N LEU A 75 12.56 13.01 1.31
CA LEU A 75 12.77 14.17 2.18
C LEU A 75 11.52 14.62 2.97
N ILE A 76 10.67 13.68 3.37
CA ILE A 76 9.54 13.94 4.27
C ILE A 76 9.77 13.15 5.54
N ASP A 77 9.78 13.81 6.67
CA ASP A 77 10.06 13.23 7.99
C ASP A 77 8.85 13.29 8.94
N ASP A 78 7.82 14.08 8.62
CA ASP A 78 6.57 14.13 9.38
C ASP A 78 5.66 12.94 9.01
N PRO A 79 5.39 12.01 9.93
CA PRO A 79 4.55 10.84 9.65
C PRO A 79 3.13 11.19 9.22
N LEU A 80 2.56 12.26 9.76
CA LEU A 80 1.22 12.68 9.38
C LEU A 80 1.19 13.24 7.96
N VAL A 81 2.24 13.95 7.55
CA VAL A 81 2.35 14.42 6.16
C VAL A 81 2.45 13.25 5.20
N VAL A 82 3.25 12.24 5.53
CA VAL A 82 3.38 11.02 4.70
C VAL A 82 2.04 10.28 4.59
N GLU A 83 1.31 10.16 5.70
CA GLU A 83 -0.02 9.56 5.75
C GLU A 83 -1.02 10.26 4.81
N MET A 84 -1.04 11.60 4.84
CA MET A 84 -1.93 12.40 4.00
C MET A 84 -1.52 12.38 2.53
N LEU A 85 -0.23 12.27 2.25
CA LEU A 85 0.26 12.11 0.88
C LEU A 85 -0.10 10.74 0.32
N ALA A 86 0.02 9.67 1.10
CA ALA A 86 -0.45 8.35 0.71
C ALA A 86 -1.95 8.34 0.37
N LEU A 87 -2.79 9.02 1.18
CA LEU A 87 -4.21 9.20 0.88
C LEU A 87 -4.43 9.97 -0.43
N ARG A 88 -3.73 11.10 -0.61
CA ARG A 88 -3.84 11.92 -1.83
C ARG A 88 -3.57 11.10 -3.08
N GLU A 89 -2.48 10.34 -3.07
CA GLU A 89 -2.09 9.51 -4.20
C GLU A 89 -3.09 8.37 -4.45
N ALA A 90 -3.64 7.79 -3.38
CA ALA A 90 -4.69 6.78 -3.49
C ALA A 90 -5.96 7.33 -4.15
N ILE A 91 -6.38 8.54 -3.77
CA ILE A 91 -7.52 9.24 -4.38
C ILE A 91 -7.26 9.50 -5.87
N LEU A 92 -6.10 10.07 -6.20
CA LEU A 92 -5.74 10.38 -7.58
C LEU A 92 -5.71 9.12 -8.44
N TRP A 93 -5.12 8.05 -7.95
CA TRP A 93 -5.08 6.79 -8.67
C TRP A 93 -6.50 6.25 -8.91
N CYS A 94 -7.38 6.28 -7.91
CA CYS A 94 -8.77 5.84 -8.07
C CYS A 94 -9.51 6.65 -9.14
N LEU A 95 -9.31 7.97 -9.16
CA LEU A 95 -9.88 8.86 -10.17
C LEU A 95 -9.34 8.55 -11.57
N ASP A 96 -8.02 8.39 -11.70
CA ASP A 96 -7.35 8.11 -12.98
C ASP A 96 -7.78 6.75 -13.58
N HIS A 97 -8.23 5.82 -12.73
CA HIS A 97 -8.70 4.49 -13.14
C HIS A 97 -10.23 4.39 -13.23
N GLY A 98 -10.95 5.51 -13.08
CA GLY A 98 -12.39 5.59 -13.32
C GLY A 98 -13.27 5.04 -12.19
N PHE A 99 -12.72 4.86 -10.97
CA PHE A 99 -13.52 4.48 -9.81
C PHE A 99 -14.34 5.67 -9.30
N THR A 100 -15.66 5.52 -9.28
CA THR A 100 -16.59 6.59 -8.88
C THR A 100 -17.17 6.42 -7.48
N GLU A 101 -17.15 5.20 -6.93
CA GLU A 101 -17.64 4.89 -5.59
C GLU A 101 -16.52 4.22 -4.78
N VAL A 102 -15.75 5.03 -4.05
CA VAL A 102 -14.62 4.55 -3.24
C VAL A 102 -14.86 4.83 -1.77
N ARG A 103 -14.80 3.78 -0.94
CA ARG A 103 -14.75 3.92 0.51
C ARG A 103 -13.31 3.92 0.99
N PHE A 104 -12.85 5.05 1.50
CA PHE A 104 -11.52 5.17 2.10
C PHE A 104 -11.57 4.71 3.57
N GLU A 105 -10.79 3.69 3.92
CA GLU A 105 -10.69 3.16 5.28
C GLU A 105 -9.25 3.31 5.81
N PRO A 106 -8.99 4.28 6.71
CA PRO A 106 -7.70 4.39 7.38
C PRO A 106 -7.57 3.36 8.50
N ASP A 107 -6.35 2.90 8.77
CA ASP A 107 -6.00 2.20 10.00
C ASP A 107 -5.73 3.19 11.18
N ALA A 108 -5.33 4.42 10.85
CA ALA A 108 -4.97 5.45 11.81
C ALA A 108 -6.19 6.23 12.33
N LYS A 109 -6.57 5.96 13.60
CA LYS A 109 -7.59 6.74 14.36
C LYS A 109 -7.36 8.26 14.35
N VAL A 110 -6.11 8.70 14.16
CA VAL A 110 -5.71 10.11 14.14
C VAL A 110 -6.21 10.81 12.87
N VAL A 111 -6.22 10.10 11.73
CA VAL A 111 -6.66 10.66 10.44
C VAL A 111 -8.17 10.78 10.39
N ILE A 112 -8.89 9.77 10.89
CA ILE A 112 -10.37 9.81 11.05
C ILE A 112 -10.82 11.04 11.83
N LYS A 113 -10.08 11.43 12.88
CA LYS A 113 -10.40 12.59 13.72
C LYS A 113 -10.07 13.96 13.11
N LYS A 114 -9.21 14.02 12.09
CA LYS A 114 -8.83 15.29 11.44
C LYS A 114 -9.62 15.56 10.16
N ILE A 115 -10.16 14.52 9.52
CA ILE A 115 -10.93 14.63 8.27
C ILE A 115 -12.44 14.78 8.54
N ASN A 116 -12.96 14.23 9.64
CA ASN A 116 -14.32 14.48 10.13
C ASN A 116 -14.39 15.71 11.03
#